data_AF-A0A0C9YF21-F1
#
_entry.id   AF-A0A0C9YF21-F1
#
_cell.length_a   1.000
_cell.length_b   1.000
_cell.length_c   1.000
_cell.angle_alpha   90.00
_cell.angle_beta   90.00
_cell.angle_gamma   90.00
#
_symmetry.space_group_name_H-M   'P 1'
#
loop_
_entity.id
_entity.type
_entity.pdbx_description
1 polymer ?
#
loop_
_entity_poly.entity_id
_entity_poly.type
_entity_poly.pdbx_seq_one_letter_code
_entity_poly.pdbx_strand_id
1 'polypeptide(L)'
;MITSDKGRFSKKDIERMVSEAERYKAKDEAEAARIQSKNALKSYAYNLRNSISDEKLAGKFDPADKAKHETAINDAIGWLDSSQEASKEEYDDKQKELELVAGQIMQKLYGATNAAG
;
A
#
# COMPACT_ATOMS: atom_id res chain seq x y z
N MET A 1 17.39 -43.53 44.33
CA MET A 1 16.71 -42.32 43.81
C MET A 1 17.66 -41.61 42.88
N ILE A 2 17.37 -41.59 41.58
CA ILE A 2 18.01 -40.66 40.64
C ILE A 2 16.87 -40.06 39.82
N THR A 3 16.36 -38.93 40.29
CA THR A 3 15.47 -38.06 39.54
C THR A 3 16.29 -37.41 38.42
N SER A 4 16.28 -38.05 37.24
CA SER A 4 16.79 -37.45 36.01
C SER A 4 15.82 -36.36 35.55
N ASP A 5 16.05 -35.15 36.02
CA ASP A 5 15.32 -33.93 35.63
C ASP A 5 16.22 -32.98 34.82
N LYS A 6 16.96 -33.53 33.84
CA LYS A 6 17.86 -32.77 32.98
C LYS A 6 17.79 -33.30 31.56
N GLY A 7 17.08 -32.60 30.68
CA GLY A 7 17.36 -32.68 29.24
C GLY A 7 16.18 -32.96 28.31
N ARG A 8 14.92 -32.89 28.76
CA ARG A 8 13.78 -33.04 27.86
C ARG A 8 12.84 -31.87 27.99
N PHE A 9 12.96 -30.89 27.08
CA PHE A 9 11.73 -30.38 26.48
C PHE A 9 10.96 -31.62 26.04
N SER A 10 9.78 -31.87 26.64
CA SER A 10 9.00 -33.05 26.28
C SER A 10 8.66 -32.96 24.79
N LYS A 11 8.38 -34.09 24.12
CA LYS A 11 7.97 -34.07 22.70
C LYS A 11 6.83 -33.05 22.45
N LYS A 12 5.94 -32.89 23.44
CA LYS A 12 4.86 -31.90 23.48
C LYS A 12 5.34 -30.45 23.58
N ASP A 13 6.42 -30.18 24.30
CA ASP A 13 7.01 -28.83 24.36
C ASP A 13 7.73 -28.48 23.07
N ILE A 14 8.39 -29.45 22.42
CA ILE A 14 8.99 -29.27 21.08
C ILE A 14 7.90 -28.97 20.04
N GLU A 15 6.80 -29.74 20.02
CA GLU A 15 5.66 -29.49 19.13
C GLU A 15 5.02 -28.11 19.38
N ARG A 16 4.91 -27.69 20.65
CA ARG A 16 4.44 -26.34 21.00
C ARG A 16 5.39 -25.26 20.48
N MET A 17 6.70 -25.42 20.66
CA MET A 17 7.70 -24.46 20.19
C MET A 17 7.68 -24.33 18.65
N VAL A 18 7.52 -25.44 17.92
CA VAL A 18 7.40 -25.40 16.45
C VAL A 18 6.14 -24.66 16.02
N SER A 19 4.99 -24.96 16.63
CA SER A 19 3.73 -24.28 16.30
C SER A 19 3.78 -22.78 16.64
N GLU A 20 4.41 -22.40 17.75
CA GLU A 20 4.62 -21.00 18.11
C GLU A 20 5.51 -20.31 17.08
N ALA A 21 6.62 -20.94 16.66
CA ALA A 21 7.51 -20.39 15.65
C ALA A 21 6.80 -20.16 14.30
N GLU A 22 5.99 -21.10 13.85
CA GLU A 22 5.18 -20.94 12.63
C GLU A 22 4.17 -19.79 12.77
N ARG A 23 3.52 -19.66 13.92
CA ARG A 23 2.58 -18.57 14.19
C ARG A 23 3.26 -17.20 14.21
N TYR A 24 4.45 -17.10 14.81
CA TYR A 24 5.23 -15.86 14.80
C TYR A 24 5.64 -15.48 13.38
N LYS A 25 6.17 -16.45 12.61
CA LYS A 25 6.52 -16.24 11.21
C LYS A 25 5.34 -15.72 10.39
N ALA A 26 4.16 -16.34 10.51
CA ALA A 26 2.96 -15.90 9.78
C ALA A 26 2.51 -14.49 10.16
N LYS A 27 2.64 -14.11 11.44
CA LYS A 27 2.34 -12.75 11.90
C LYS A 27 3.33 -11.73 11.34
N ASP A 28 4.62 -12.06 11.35
CA ASP A 28 5.67 -11.19 10.83
C ASP A 28 5.50 -10.98 9.31
N GLU A 29 5.17 -12.04 8.57
CA GLU A 29 4.86 -11.97 7.14
C GLU A 29 3.62 -11.12 6.85
N ALA A 30 2.54 -11.28 7.63
CA ALA A 30 1.33 -10.49 7.48
C ALA A 30 1.58 -9.00 7.76
N GLU A 31 2.34 -8.69 8.81
CA GLU A 31 2.70 -7.31 9.16
C GLU A 31 3.61 -6.69 8.10
N ALA A 32 4.60 -7.43 7.61
CA ALA A 32 5.46 -6.99 6.52
C ALA A 32 4.66 -6.69 5.23
N ALA A 33 3.70 -7.56 4.87
CA ALA A 33 2.84 -7.35 3.73
C ALA A 33 1.94 -6.11 3.88
N ARG A 34 1.39 -5.88 5.08
CA ARG A 34 0.61 -4.67 5.41
C ARG A 34 1.45 -3.40 5.25
N ILE A 35 2.66 -3.38 5.79
CA ILE A 35 3.60 -2.26 5.66
C ILE A 35 3.97 -2.01 4.19
N GLN A 36 4.17 -3.08 3.42
CA GLN A 36 4.45 -2.97 1.99
C GLN A 36 3.29 -2.32 1.22
N SER A 37 2.04 -2.78 1.42
CA SER A 37 0.87 -2.17 0.78
C SER A 37 0.69 -0.70 1.16
N LYS A 38 0.88 -0.35 2.43
CA LYS A 38 0.89 1.05 2.90
C LYS A 38 1.94 1.89 2.17
N ASN A 39 3.17 1.39 2.07
CA ASN A 39 4.27 2.10 1.41
C ASN A 39 4.06 2.22 -0.10
N ALA A 40 3.43 1.22 -0.73
CA ALA A 40 3.05 1.26 -2.14
C ALA A 40 2.04 2.38 -2.40
N LEU A 41 0.94 2.42 -1.66
CA LEU A 41 -0.06 3.50 -1.76
C LEU A 41 0.56 4.88 -1.50
N LYS A 42 1.36 5.01 -0.43
CA LYS A 42 2.05 6.25 -0.10
C LYS A 42 2.92 6.72 -1.27
N SER A 43 3.80 5.85 -1.76
CA SER A 43 4.71 6.17 -2.86
C SER A 43 3.94 6.54 -4.12
N TYR A 44 2.88 5.80 -4.45
CA TYR A 44 2.05 6.07 -5.62
C TYR A 44 1.37 7.44 -5.53
N ALA A 45 0.75 7.79 -4.40
CA ALA A 45 0.10 9.08 -4.21
C ALA A 45 1.08 10.26 -4.34
N TYR A 46 2.27 10.17 -3.74
CA TYR A 46 3.29 11.22 -3.88
C TYR A 46 3.86 11.31 -5.29
N ASN A 47 4.08 10.19 -5.97
CA ASN A 47 4.53 10.18 -7.36
C ASN A 47 3.51 10.84 -8.30
N LEU A 48 2.22 10.58 -8.10
CA LEU A 48 1.15 11.25 -8.84
C LEU A 48 1.13 12.76 -8.55
N ARG A 49 1.25 13.15 -7.27
CA ARG A 49 1.31 14.57 -6.86
C ARG A 49 2.43 15.32 -7.56
N ASN A 50 3.60 14.70 -7.66
CA ASN A 50 4.75 15.27 -8.36
C ASN A 50 4.49 15.36 -9.86
N SER A 51 3.85 14.35 -10.45
CA SER A 51 3.55 14.32 -11.90
C SER A 51 2.56 15.41 -12.32
N ILE A 52 1.55 15.71 -11.51
CA ILE A 52 0.59 16.80 -11.82
C ILE A 52 1.14 18.21 -11.56
N SER A 53 2.19 18.29 -10.74
CA SER A 53 2.90 19.53 -10.43
C SER A 53 4.07 19.78 -11.38
N ASP A 54 4.47 18.78 -12.18
CA ASP A 54 5.51 18.93 -13.20
C ASP A 54 5.04 19.92 -14.27
N GLU A 55 5.78 21.01 -14.47
CA GLU A 55 5.46 22.07 -15.43
C GLU A 55 5.23 21.55 -16.86
N LYS A 56 5.89 20.44 -17.25
CA LYS A 56 5.74 19.81 -18.57
C LYS A 56 4.38 19.14 -18.77
N LEU A 57 3.73 18.73 -17.67
CA LEU A 57 2.45 18.03 -17.69
C LEU A 57 1.31 18.91 -17.16
N ALA A 58 1.58 19.80 -16.21
CA ALA A 58 0.59 20.65 -15.55
C ALA A 58 -0.23 21.50 -16.54
N GLY A 59 0.39 21.96 -17.63
CA GLY A 59 -0.29 22.73 -18.69
C GLY A 59 -1.09 21.89 -19.68
N LYS A 60 -0.99 20.55 -19.64
CA LYS A 60 -1.70 19.63 -20.53
C LYS A 60 -3.01 19.11 -19.95
N PHE A 61 -3.16 19.14 -18.63
CA PHE A 61 -4.43 18.79 -17.97
C PHE A 61 -5.42 19.92 -18.14
N ASP A 62 -6.67 19.60 -18.47
CA ASP A 62 -7.74 20.58 -18.29
C ASP A 62 -7.95 20.85 -16.78
N PRO A 63 -8.44 22.04 -16.41
CA PRO A 63 -8.58 22.42 -15.00
C PRO A 63 -9.47 21.48 -14.18
N ALA A 64 -10.50 20.88 -14.80
CA ALA A 64 -11.44 20.01 -14.10
C ALA A 64 -10.80 18.65 -13.79
N ASP A 65 -10.13 18.04 -14.76
CA ASP A 65 -9.42 16.79 -14.56
C ASP A 65 -8.22 16.98 -13.60
N LYS A 66 -7.51 18.12 -13.67
CA LYS A 66 -6.45 18.46 -12.70
C LYS A 66 -6.99 18.54 -11.27
N ALA A 67 -8.09 19.27 -11.05
CA ALA A 67 -8.70 19.40 -9.73
C ALA A 67 -9.20 18.04 -9.19
N LYS A 68 -9.75 17.18 -10.07
CA LYS A 68 -10.16 15.82 -9.71
C LYS A 68 -8.97 14.95 -9.32
N HIS A 69 -7.83 15.08 -10.01
CA HIS A 69 -6.59 14.41 -9.63
C HIS A 69 -6.07 14.87 -8.26
N GLU A 70 -5.97 16.19 -8.06
CA GLU A 70 -5.51 16.78 -6.80
C GLU A 70 -6.37 16.32 -5.62
N THR A 71 -7.68 16.31 -5.80
CA THR A 71 -8.63 15.85 -4.77
C THR A 71 -8.40 14.38 -4.44
N ALA A 72 -8.36 13.49 -5.44
CA ALA A 72 -8.16 12.05 -5.19
C ALA A 72 -6.81 11.75 -4.51
N ILE A 73 -5.75 12.46 -4.88
CA ILE A 73 -4.42 12.32 -4.25
C ILE A 73 -4.46 12.79 -2.80
N ASN A 74 -5.04 13.96 -2.54
CA ASN A 74 -5.14 14.52 -1.19
C ASN A 74 -6.02 13.65 -0.29
N ASP A 75 -7.12 13.10 -0.81
CA ASP A 75 -7.98 12.17 -0.09
C ASP A 75 -7.25 10.89 0.27
N ALA A 76 -6.44 10.33 -0.65
CA ALA A 76 -5.63 9.14 -0.37
C ALA A 76 -4.55 9.41 0.69
N ILE A 77 -3.89 10.58 0.63
CA ILE A 77 -2.89 10.97 1.63
C ILE A 77 -3.54 11.21 3.00
N GLY A 78 -4.67 11.92 3.06
CA GLY A 78 -5.40 12.14 4.31
C GLY A 78 -5.95 10.83 4.91
N TRP A 79 -6.38 9.90 4.05
CA TRP A 79 -6.77 8.57 4.49
C TRP A 79 -5.58 7.78 5.04
N LEU A 80 -4.41 7.81 4.37
CA LEU A 80 -3.17 7.19 4.88
C LEU A 80 -2.81 7.73 6.27
N ASP A 81 -2.86 9.05 6.46
CA ASP A 81 -2.51 9.71 7.72
C ASP A 81 -3.45 9.32 8.87
N SER A 82 -4.74 9.12 8.57
CA SER A 82 -5.75 8.71 9.55
C SER A 82 -5.85 7.20 9.76
N SER A 83 -5.40 6.39 8.80
CA SER A 83 -5.60 4.94 8.77
C SER A 83 -4.29 4.17 8.92
N GLN A 84 -3.40 4.62 9.81
CA GLN A 84 -2.03 4.08 9.96
C GLN A 84 -1.97 2.58 10.29
N GLU A 85 -3.05 2.03 10.87
CA GLU A 85 -3.17 0.64 11.29
C GLU A 85 -4.15 -0.17 10.41
N ALA A 86 -4.59 0.36 9.27
CA ALA A 86 -5.47 -0.34 8.34
C ALA A 86 -4.88 -1.69 7.90
N SER A 87 -5.78 -2.60 7.51
CA SER A 87 -5.42 -3.90 6.94
C SER A 87 -4.75 -3.76 5.58
N LYS A 88 -4.08 -4.83 5.14
CA LYS A 88 -3.47 -4.89 3.82
C LYS A 88 -4.52 -4.65 2.73
N GLU A 89 -5.69 -5.25 2.88
CA GLU A 89 -6.80 -5.18 1.93
C GLU A 89 -7.32 -3.74 1.79
N GLU A 90 -7.46 -3.02 2.90
CA GLU A 90 -7.86 -1.61 2.89
C GLU A 90 -6.84 -0.71 2.17
N TYR A 91 -5.54 -0.94 2.38
CA TYR A 91 -4.50 -0.22 1.63
C TYR A 91 -4.56 -0.53 0.13
N ASP A 92 -4.73 -1.81 -0.24
CA ASP A 92 -4.82 -2.23 -1.63
C ASP A 92 -6.06 -1.67 -2.33
N ASP A 93 -7.22 -1.64 -1.65
CA ASP A 93 -8.45 -1.10 -2.20
C ASP A 93 -8.38 0.42 -2.36
N LYS A 94 -7.80 1.12 -1.38
CA LYS A 94 -7.55 2.55 -1.51
C LYS A 94 -6.58 2.87 -2.65
N GLN A 95 -5.58 2.01 -2.87
CA GLN A 95 -4.69 2.12 -4.02
C GLN A 95 -5.43 1.95 -5.34
N LYS A 96 -6.29 0.93 -5.47
CA LYS A 96 -7.09 0.73 -6.69
C LYS A 96 -8.01 1.91 -6.98
N GLU A 97 -8.65 2.48 -5.95
CA GLU A 97 -9.49 3.69 -6.12
C GLU A 97 -8.68 4.85 -6.72
N LEU A 98 -7.48 5.09 -6.19
CA LEU A 98 -6.60 6.13 -6.69
C LEU A 98 -6.11 5.81 -8.12
N GLU A 99 -5.73 4.57 -8.40
CA GLU A 99 -5.30 4.10 -9.72
C GLU A 99 -6.39 4.25 -10.79
N LEU A 100 -7.66 4.00 -10.43
CA LEU A 100 -8.79 4.16 -11.35
C LEU A 100 -8.97 5.62 -11.78
N VAL A 101 -8.93 6.55 -10.82
CA VAL A 101 -9.00 7.98 -11.12
C VAL A 101 -7.75 8.45 -11.87
N ALA A 102 -6.57 7.99 -11.44
CA ALA A 102 -5.27 8.19 -12.08
C ALA A 102 -5.30 7.84 -13.57
N GLY A 103 -5.67 6.58 -13.86
CA GLY A 103 -5.70 6.01 -15.19
C GLY A 103 -6.67 6.72 -16.12
N GLN A 104 -7.89 7.03 -15.66
CA GLN A 104 -8.88 7.72 -16.49
C GLN A 104 -8.40 9.08 -17.00
N ILE A 105 -7.76 9.87 -16.14
CA ILE A 105 -7.29 11.21 -16.49
C ILE A 105 -6.02 11.12 -17.35
N MET A 106 -5.09 10.22 -17.04
CA MET A 106 -3.90 10.02 -17.87
C MET A 106 -4.26 9.50 -19.27
N GLN A 107 -5.26 8.62 -19.40
CA GLN A 107 -5.77 8.17 -20.70
C GLN A 107 -6.31 9.33 -21.54
N LYS A 108 -7.09 10.23 -20.93
CA LYS A 108 -7.57 11.45 -21.60
C LYS A 108 -6.42 12.36 -22.02
N LEU A 109 -5.42 12.53 -21.14
CA LEU A 109 -4.24 13.35 -21.42
C LEU A 109 -3.47 12.86 -22.66
N TYR A 110 -3.16 11.56 -22.73
CA TYR A 110 -2.47 10.98 -23.87
C TYR A 110 -3.32 10.98 -25.14
N GLY A 111 -4.64 10.75 -25.02
CA GLY A 111 -5.58 10.88 -26.13
C GLY A 111 -5.63 12.30 -26.72
N ALA A 112 -5.66 13.31 -25.85
CA ALA A 112 -5.63 14.72 -26.26
C ALA A 112 -4.27 15.11 -26.89
N THR A 113 -3.17 14.57 -26.37
CA THR A 113 -1.83 14.86 -26.90
C THR A 113 -1.63 14.27 -28.30
N ASN A 114 -2.21 13.09 -28.59
CA ASN A 114 -2.12 12.44 -29.90
C ASN A 114 -3.06 13.05 -30.96
N ALA A 115 -4.14 13.72 -30.55
CA ALA A 115 -5.04 14.40 -31.47
C ALA A 115 -4.57 15.82 -31.87
N ALA A 116 -3.57 16.36 -31.17
CA ALA A 116 -3.02 17.70 -31.39
C ALA A 116 -1.69 17.70 -32.19
N GLY A 117 -1.24 16.55 -32.69
CA GLY A 117 -0.11 16.41 -33.61
C GLY A 117 -0.58 16.08 -35.02
#